data_AF-A0AAW3F2P0-F1
#
_entry.id   AF-A0AAW3F2P0-F1
#
_cell.length_a   1.000
_cell.length_b   1.000
_cell.length_c   1.000
_cell.angle_alpha   90.00
_cell.angle_beta   90.00
_cell.angle_gamma   90.00
#
_symmetry.space_group_name_H-M   'P 1'
#
loop_
_entity.id
_entity.type
_entity.pdbx_description
1 polymer ?
#
loop_
_entity_poly.entity_id
_entity_poly.type
_entity_poly.pdbx_seq_one_letter_code
_entity_poly.pdbx_strand_id
1 'polypeptide(L)'
;MTEEERKAKADAEAKEELEARAKADAEAKAKADAEEEKAKADAEKWDKLMSAVDSLKADMCARMDALEGKKDDAMPADELAVDKAKADSEAEEKAAKEKEAEAAKLKAEAKEEEAKADAAARESALLDRVAQLEKMLVQTAQLTPKPLSDADHAAFADVQAKADSIYSAFGKQASRALNGEDVLAYRKRLAAPMKSHSAAWKDVDLSKLDASVFEIAEAAIYADAMDAAIRPVGAAEGGLRAVTKDTGTGHRVTTFYGKPSDWMDDFRAPRMKAQLRRSH
;
A
#
# COMPACT_ATOMS: atom_id res chain seq x y z
N MET A 1 -25.03 -7.80 -36.01
CA MET A 1 -24.23 -6.57 -36.10
C MET A 1 -24.10 -6.21 -37.55
N THR A 2 -24.71 -5.10 -37.95
CA THR A 2 -24.58 -4.56 -39.31
C THR A 2 -23.18 -3.95 -39.48
N GLU A 3 -22.75 -3.80 -40.73
CA GLU A 3 -21.41 -3.29 -41.07
C GLU A 3 -21.18 -1.86 -40.55
N GLU A 4 -22.26 -1.07 -40.44
CA GLU A 4 -22.26 0.27 -39.85
C GLU A 4 -22.03 0.26 -38.32
N GLU A 5 -22.58 -0.73 -37.60
CA GLU A 5 -22.39 -0.86 -36.15
C GLU A 5 -20.94 -1.23 -35.78
N ARG A 6 -20.24 -1.99 -36.64
CA ARG A 6 -18.82 -2.31 -36.44
C ARG A 6 -17.92 -1.12 -36.70
N LYS A 7 -18.24 -0.30 -37.71
CA LYS A 7 -17.48 0.91 -38.02
C LYS A 7 -17.64 1.96 -36.92
N ALA A 8 -18.87 2.17 -36.44
CA ALA A 8 -19.14 3.09 -35.32
C ALA A 8 -18.44 2.66 -34.02
N LYS A 9 -18.33 1.35 -33.76
CA LYS A 9 -17.58 0.84 -32.60
C LYS A 9 -16.07 1.04 -32.74
N ALA A 10 -15.52 0.82 -33.93
CA ALA A 10 -14.10 1.04 -34.20
C ALA A 10 -13.71 2.53 -34.10
N ASP A 11 -14.57 3.44 -34.59
CA ASP A 11 -14.33 4.88 -34.49
C ASP A 11 -14.45 5.39 -33.04
N ALA A 12 -15.32 4.78 -32.22
CA ALA A 12 -15.42 5.10 -30.79
C ALA A 12 -14.20 4.62 -30.00
N GLU A 13 -13.71 3.41 -30.29
CA GLU A 13 -12.52 2.83 -29.64
C GLU A 13 -11.25 3.61 -30.01
N ALA A 14 -11.10 4.02 -31.28
CA ALA A 14 -9.99 4.87 -31.72
C ALA A 14 -10.00 6.26 -31.06
N LYS A 15 -11.18 6.82 -30.79
CA LYS A 15 -11.33 8.10 -30.08
C LYS A 15 -10.96 7.97 -28.60
N GLU A 16 -11.36 6.88 -27.96
CA GLU A 16 -11.04 6.60 -26.56
C GLU A 16 -9.53 6.36 -26.36
N GLU A 17 -8.86 5.67 -27.30
CA GLU A 17 -7.40 5.50 -27.28
C GLU A 17 -6.63 6.81 -27.47
N LEU A 18 -7.11 7.71 -28.32
CA LEU A 18 -6.51 9.04 -28.51
C LEU A 18 -6.67 9.93 -27.28
N GLU A 19 -7.82 9.90 -26.63
CA GLU A 19 -8.06 10.63 -25.38
C GLU A 19 -7.21 10.06 -24.23
N ALA A 20 -7.04 8.74 -24.16
CA ALA A 20 -6.17 8.08 -23.19
C ALA A 20 -4.69 8.46 -23.38
N ARG A 21 -4.21 8.49 -24.63
CA ARG A 21 -2.83 8.92 -24.95
C ARG A 21 -2.59 10.40 -24.65
N ALA A 22 -3.53 11.27 -25.00
CA ALA A 22 -3.43 12.69 -24.69
C ALA A 22 -3.37 12.96 -23.17
N LYS A 23 -4.12 12.18 -22.39
CA LYS A 23 -4.09 12.27 -20.92
C LYS A 23 -2.77 11.74 -20.34
N ALA A 24 -2.23 10.65 -20.88
CA ALA A 24 -0.94 10.11 -20.46
C ALA A 24 0.22 11.09 -20.74
N ASP A 25 0.23 11.72 -21.92
CA ASP A 25 1.27 12.71 -22.26
C ASP A 25 1.16 13.98 -21.40
N ALA A 26 -0.06 14.42 -21.07
CA ALA A 26 -0.26 15.55 -20.16
C ALA A 26 0.22 15.23 -18.73
N GLU A 27 -0.01 14.02 -18.24
CA GLU A 27 0.46 13.59 -16.91
C GLU A 27 1.97 13.41 -16.87
N ALA A 28 2.59 12.90 -17.94
CA ALA A 28 4.04 12.78 -18.05
C ALA A 28 4.73 14.15 -18.05
N LYS A 29 4.17 15.13 -18.79
CA LYS A 29 4.69 16.49 -18.81
C LYS A 29 4.57 17.17 -17.44
N ALA A 30 3.43 17.01 -16.75
CA ALA A 30 3.24 17.57 -15.42
C ALA A 30 4.22 16.98 -14.38
N LYS A 31 4.58 15.69 -14.51
CA LYS A 31 5.59 15.07 -13.64
C LYS A 31 6.99 15.57 -13.94
N ALA A 32 7.35 15.75 -15.21
CA ALA A 32 8.65 16.30 -15.60
C ALA A 32 8.83 17.74 -15.11
N ASP A 33 7.82 18.60 -15.28
CA ASP A 33 7.87 19.99 -14.82
C ASP A 33 7.98 20.08 -13.28
N ALA A 34 7.30 19.18 -12.55
CA ALA A 34 7.38 19.11 -11.09
C ALA A 34 8.72 18.58 -10.56
N GLU A 35 9.41 17.73 -11.33
CA GLU A 35 10.74 17.21 -11.00
C GLU A 35 11.83 18.26 -11.27
N GLU A 36 11.70 19.05 -12.33
CA GLU A 36 12.60 20.16 -12.65
C GLU A 36 12.54 21.29 -11.60
N GLU A 37 11.34 21.66 -11.14
CA GLU A 37 11.15 22.62 -10.05
C GLU A 37 11.78 22.16 -8.73
N LYS A 38 11.66 20.86 -8.40
CA LYS A 38 12.31 20.29 -7.21
C LYS A 38 13.83 20.29 -7.32
N ALA A 39 14.37 19.98 -8.49
CA ALA A 39 15.80 20.02 -8.74
C ALA A 39 16.38 21.44 -8.57
N LYS A 40 15.67 22.47 -9.04
CA LYS A 40 16.05 23.88 -8.82
C LYS A 40 16.00 24.27 -7.36
N ALA A 41 14.94 23.89 -6.64
CA ALA A 41 14.80 24.18 -5.22
C ALA A 41 15.89 23.50 -4.36
N ASP A 42 16.32 22.30 -4.73
CA ASP A 42 17.39 21.60 -4.01
C ASP A 42 18.78 22.15 -4.35
N ALA A 43 19.01 22.64 -5.57
CA ALA A 43 20.24 23.36 -5.93
C ALA A 43 20.40 24.67 -5.12
N GLU A 44 19.33 25.47 -4.98
CA GLU A 44 19.37 26.71 -4.18
C GLU A 44 19.62 26.46 -2.69
N LYS A 45 19.14 25.33 -2.15
CA LYS A 45 19.42 24.94 -0.77
C LYS A 45 20.88 24.55 -0.57
N TRP A 46 21.45 23.83 -1.54
CA TRP A 46 22.88 23.48 -1.51
C TRP A 46 23.78 24.70 -1.60
N ASP A 47 23.47 25.68 -2.46
CA ASP A 47 24.24 26.94 -2.54
C ASP A 47 24.21 27.73 -1.22
N LYS A 48 23.03 27.81 -0.57
CA LYS A 48 22.91 28.46 0.75
C LYS A 48 23.70 27.72 1.83
N LEU A 49 23.73 26.39 1.77
CA LEU A 49 24.47 25.57 2.72
C LEU A 49 25.99 25.73 2.53
N MET A 50 26.46 25.76 1.29
CA MET A 50 27.89 25.98 0.99
C MET A 50 28.34 27.39 1.40
N SER A 51 27.52 28.41 1.14
CA SER A 51 27.80 29.77 1.61
C SER A 51 27.88 29.88 3.14
N ALA A 52 27.02 29.15 3.87
CA ALA A 52 27.08 29.11 5.33
C ALA A 52 28.36 28.43 5.85
N VAL A 53 28.78 27.34 5.20
CA VAL A 53 30.04 26.64 5.53
C VAL A 53 31.25 27.52 5.27
N ASP A 54 31.27 28.26 4.15
CA ASP A 54 32.36 29.21 3.85
C ASP A 54 32.44 30.35 4.88
N SER A 55 31.29 30.85 5.35
CA SER A 55 31.25 31.87 6.41
C SER A 55 31.77 31.36 7.75
N LEU A 56 31.48 30.10 8.09
CA LEU A 56 31.97 29.47 9.31
C LEU A 56 33.48 29.21 9.25
N LYS A 57 33.98 28.80 8.08
CA LYS A 57 35.42 28.63 7.84
C LYS A 57 36.17 29.95 7.96
N ALA A 58 35.63 31.04 7.40
CA ALA A 58 36.21 32.37 7.52
C ALA A 58 36.24 32.86 8.99
N ASP A 59 35.17 32.65 9.77
CA ASP A 59 35.12 33.04 11.19
C ASP A 59 36.07 32.20 12.06
N MET A 60 36.24 30.91 11.74
CA MET A 60 37.27 30.07 12.39
C MET A 60 38.69 30.49 12.05
N CYS A 61 39.01 30.79 10.79
CA CYS A 61 40.33 31.30 10.40
C CYS A 61 40.65 32.62 11.11
N ALA A 62 39.71 33.56 11.16
CA ALA A 62 39.91 34.84 11.86
C ALA A 62 40.14 34.66 13.38
N ARG A 63 39.48 33.69 14.02
CA ARG A 63 39.72 33.36 15.44
C ARG A 63 41.06 32.70 15.67
N MET A 64 41.56 31.92 14.72
CA MET A 64 42.89 31.31 14.79
C MET A 64 43.99 32.37 14.63
N ASP A 65 43.87 33.28 13.66
CA ASP A 65 44.82 34.39 13.48
C ASP A 65 44.84 35.34 14.69
N ALA A 66 43.68 35.58 15.33
CA ALA A 66 43.59 36.41 16.54
C ALA A 66 44.18 35.75 17.81
N LEU A 67 44.32 34.42 17.83
CA LEU A 67 44.93 33.67 18.93
C LEU A 67 46.45 33.57 18.77
N GLU A 68 46.99 33.59 17.55
CA GLU A 68 48.44 33.62 17.30
C GLU A 68 49.06 35.00 17.55
N GLY A 69 48.31 36.09 17.40
CA GLY A 69 48.78 37.46 17.69
C GLY A 69 48.97 37.85 19.17
N LYS A 70 48.90 36.90 20.12
CA LYS A 70 49.00 37.17 21.57
C LYS A 70 50.16 36.44 22.28
N LYS A 71 51.17 36.00 21.53
CA LYS A 71 52.31 35.25 22.08
C LYS A 71 53.70 35.86 21.83
N ASP A 72 53.77 37.18 21.65
CA ASP A 72 55.02 37.93 21.74
C ASP A 72 54.87 39.01 22.81
N ASP A 73 55.39 38.73 24.01
CA ASP A 73 56.05 39.70 24.90
C ASP A 73 56.26 39.08 26.30
N ALA A 74 57.49 38.61 26.55
CA ALA A 74 58.28 38.85 27.78
C ALA A 74 59.40 37.81 27.99
N MET A 75 60.64 38.17 27.64
CA MET A 75 61.79 38.03 28.56
C MET A 75 62.91 39.02 28.17
N PRO A 76 63.62 39.63 29.16
CA PRO A 76 64.47 40.81 28.93
C PRO A 76 65.93 40.48 28.58
N ALA A 77 66.60 41.51 28.05
CA ALA A 77 67.96 41.55 27.49
C ALA A 77 69.09 41.44 28.53
N ASP A 78 70.27 40.97 28.08
CA ASP A 78 71.57 41.36 28.61
C ASP A 78 72.63 41.41 27.49
N GLU A 79 73.52 42.40 27.57
CA GLU A 79 74.32 42.99 26.49
C GLU A 79 75.60 42.22 26.11
N LEU A 80 76.13 42.40 24.88
CA LEU A 80 77.54 42.77 24.58
C LEU A 80 77.89 42.84 23.07
N ALA A 81 78.38 44.01 22.65
CA ALA A 81 79.46 44.29 21.68
C ALA A 81 79.31 44.01 20.14
N VAL A 82 79.03 45.09 19.40
CA VAL A 82 79.81 45.73 18.31
C VAL A 82 80.68 44.89 17.33
N ASP A 83 80.42 45.15 16.03
CA ASP A 83 81.26 45.03 14.81
C ASP A 83 81.63 43.66 14.21
N LYS A 84 80.92 43.27 13.12
CA LYS A 84 81.57 42.95 11.83
C LYS A 84 80.58 42.86 10.66
N ALA A 85 80.81 43.70 9.67
CA ALA A 85 80.16 43.67 8.38
C ALA A 85 80.54 42.42 7.55
N LYS A 86 79.58 42.00 6.71
CA LYS A 86 79.69 41.09 5.55
C LYS A 86 79.95 39.60 5.83
N ALA A 87 78.89 38.83 6.10
CA ALA A 87 78.80 37.40 5.71
C ALA A 87 77.42 36.73 5.85
N ASP A 88 76.27 37.41 5.94
CA ASP A 88 74.99 36.73 6.32
C ASP A 88 73.78 37.07 5.43
N SER A 89 73.97 37.19 4.11
CA SER A 89 72.84 37.35 3.16
C SER A 89 72.46 36.04 2.42
N GLU A 90 73.23 34.96 2.54
CA GLU A 90 72.96 33.68 1.86
C GLU A 90 72.37 32.59 2.78
N ALA A 91 72.46 32.75 4.10
CA ALA A 91 71.93 31.80 5.08
C ALA A 91 70.42 32.01 5.35
N GLU A 92 69.93 33.25 5.26
CA GLU A 92 68.54 33.61 5.53
C GLU A 92 67.61 33.23 4.35
N GLU A 93 68.10 33.31 3.11
CA GLU A 93 67.33 32.94 1.90
C GLU A 93 67.20 31.41 1.72
N LYS A 94 68.16 30.63 2.23
CA LYS A 94 68.06 29.15 2.27
C LYS A 94 67.12 28.66 3.37
N ALA A 95 67.13 29.30 4.55
CA ALA A 95 66.21 28.96 5.64
C ALA A 95 64.75 29.32 5.30
N ALA A 96 64.49 30.40 4.54
CA ALA A 96 63.16 30.74 4.06
C ALA A 96 62.64 29.76 2.99
N LYS A 97 63.50 29.32 2.04
CA LYS A 97 63.14 28.34 1.00
C LYS A 97 62.92 26.93 1.54
N GLU A 98 63.66 26.50 2.57
CA GLU A 98 63.40 25.22 3.24
C GLU A 98 62.09 25.24 4.04
N LYS A 99 61.76 26.34 4.72
CA LYS A 99 60.48 26.49 5.43
C LYS A 99 59.26 26.58 4.49
N GLU A 100 59.38 27.21 3.32
CA GLU A 100 58.31 27.19 2.31
C GLU A 100 58.14 25.80 1.67
N ALA A 101 59.24 25.07 1.43
CA ALA A 101 59.19 23.72 0.87
C ALA A 101 58.60 22.70 1.87
N GLU A 102 58.90 22.85 3.15
CA GLU A 102 58.34 22.02 4.24
C GLU A 102 56.86 22.35 4.49
N ALA A 103 56.49 23.64 4.48
CA ALA A 103 55.10 24.07 4.55
C ALA A 103 54.27 23.63 3.33
N ALA A 104 54.88 23.58 2.13
CA ALA A 104 54.23 23.05 0.92
C ALA A 104 54.04 21.53 0.98
N LYS A 105 54.99 20.78 1.54
CA LYS A 105 54.84 19.33 1.79
C LYS A 105 53.76 19.02 2.80
N LEU A 106 53.74 19.73 3.94
CA LEU A 106 52.69 19.58 4.96
C LEU A 106 51.29 19.91 4.41
N LYS A 107 51.18 20.93 3.57
CA LYS A 107 49.90 21.27 2.89
C LYS A 107 49.50 20.23 1.83
N ALA A 108 50.45 19.56 1.18
CA ALA A 108 50.17 18.51 0.22
C ALA A 108 49.74 17.20 0.91
N GLU A 109 50.41 16.83 2.00
CA GLU A 109 50.06 15.66 2.82
C GLU A 109 48.69 15.84 3.51
N ALA A 110 48.40 17.04 4.03
CA ALA A 110 47.09 17.36 4.61
C ALA A 110 45.95 17.28 3.57
N LYS A 111 46.18 17.72 2.33
CA LYS A 111 45.19 17.60 1.24
C LYS A 111 44.97 16.15 0.79
N GLU A 112 46.01 15.31 0.84
CA GLU A 112 45.89 13.89 0.49
C GLU A 112 45.15 13.10 1.58
N GLU A 113 45.37 13.44 2.85
CA GLU A 113 44.64 12.86 3.98
C GLU A 113 43.16 13.29 3.98
N GLU A 114 42.87 14.56 3.71
CA GLU A 114 41.50 15.08 3.58
C GLU A 114 40.75 14.42 2.40
N ALA A 115 41.42 14.19 1.26
CA ALA A 115 40.83 13.50 0.12
C ALA A 115 40.53 12.01 0.41
N LYS A 116 41.37 11.33 1.20
CA LYS A 116 41.11 9.95 1.65
C LYS A 116 39.99 9.89 2.69
N ALA A 117 39.90 10.87 3.57
CA ALA A 117 38.81 10.99 4.53
C ALA A 117 37.47 11.28 3.85
N ASP A 118 37.43 12.18 2.85
CA ASP A 118 36.22 12.45 2.06
C ASP A 118 35.81 11.23 1.21
N ALA A 119 36.78 10.50 0.63
CA ALA A 119 36.51 9.24 -0.07
C ALA A 119 35.92 8.16 0.87
N ALA A 120 36.48 8.00 2.07
CA ALA A 120 35.96 7.07 3.07
C ALA A 120 34.58 7.49 3.59
N ALA A 121 34.33 8.79 3.77
CA ALA A 121 33.03 9.32 4.14
C ALA A 121 31.98 9.05 3.05
N ARG A 122 32.32 9.24 1.77
CA ARG A 122 31.45 8.91 0.64
C ARG A 122 31.16 7.41 0.53
N GLU A 123 32.17 6.57 0.76
CA GLU A 123 31.99 5.11 0.75
C GLU A 123 31.09 4.64 1.90
N SER A 124 31.28 5.17 3.11
CA SER A 124 30.39 4.89 4.24
C SER A 124 28.96 5.38 4.00
N ALA A 125 28.78 6.57 3.41
CA ALA A 125 27.47 7.10 3.04
C ALA A 125 26.78 6.25 1.96
N LEU A 126 27.53 5.70 1.00
CA LEU A 126 27.00 4.76 0.00
C LEU A 126 26.58 3.44 0.64
N LEU A 127 27.37 2.89 1.56
CA LEU A 127 27.03 1.67 2.31
C LEU A 127 25.76 1.86 3.15
N ASP A 128 25.64 3.00 3.84
CA ASP A 128 24.44 3.36 4.60
C ASP A 128 23.21 3.50 3.68
N ARG A 129 23.39 4.09 2.49
CA ARG A 129 22.35 4.20 1.47
C ARG A 129 21.90 2.83 0.96
N VAL A 130 22.84 1.93 0.70
CA VAL A 130 22.55 0.54 0.29
C VAL A 130 21.80 -0.20 1.39
N ALA A 131 22.26 -0.10 2.64
CA ALA A 131 21.57 -0.72 3.79
C ALA A 131 20.14 -0.17 3.98
N GLN A 132 19.93 1.12 3.71
CA GLN A 132 18.60 1.73 3.73
C GLN A 132 17.72 1.23 2.58
N LEU A 133 18.28 1.10 1.37
CA LEU A 133 17.57 0.56 0.21
C LEU A 133 17.19 -0.91 0.41
N GLU A 134 18.06 -1.73 1.00
CA GLU A 134 17.76 -3.13 1.34
C GLU A 134 16.61 -3.23 2.35
N LYS A 135 16.61 -2.39 3.38
CA LYS A 135 15.49 -2.30 4.34
C LYS A 135 14.18 -1.92 3.65
N MET A 136 14.22 -0.95 2.74
CA MET A 136 13.06 -0.55 1.94
C MET A 136 12.60 -1.65 0.98
N LEU A 137 13.52 -2.41 0.40
CA LEU A 137 13.20 -3.54 -0.48
C LEU A 137 12.49 -4.64 0.30
N VAL A 138 12.97 -4.98 1.50
CA VAL A 138 12.32 -5.99 2.36
C VAL A 138 10.93 -5.53 2.79
N GLN A 139 10.78 -4.26 3.18
CA GLN A 139 9.47 -3.70 3.55
C GLN A 139 8.50 -3.68 2.36
N THR A 140 8.95 -3.30 1.16
CA THR A 140 8.11 -3.31 -0.03
C THR A 140 7.76 -4.72 -0.49
N ALA A 141 8.68 -5.67 -0.41
CA ALA A 141 8.42 -7.08 -0.67
C ALA A 141 7.36 -7.67 0.27
N GLN A 142 7.34 -7.27 1.55
CA GLN A 142 6.31 -7.68 2.51
C GLN A 142 4.92 -7.09 2.22
N LEU A 143 4.87 -5.90 1.60
CA LEU A 143 3.63 -5.23 1.24
C LEU A 143 3.11 -5.60 -0.16
N THR A 144 3.96 -6.23 -0.97
CA THR A 144 3.58 -6.64 -2.32
C THR A 144 2.66 -7.86 -2.22
N PRO A 145 1.40 -7.77 -2.68
CA PRO A 145 0.49 -8.90 -2.65
C PRO A 145 1.07 -10.04 -3.49
N LYS A 146 1.05 -11.25 -2.93
CA LYS A 146 1.52 -12.45 -3.63
C LYS A 146 0.72 -12.61 -4.94
N PRO A 147 1.37 -12.82 -6.09
CA PRO A 147 0.63 -13.10 -7.32
C PRO A 147 -0.22 -14.36 -7.11
N LEU A 148 -1.52 -14.26 -7.36
CA LEU A 148 -2.43 -15.40 -7.33
C LEU A 148 -2.00 -16.40 -8.41
N SER A 149 -1.93 -17.68 -8.05
CA SER A 149 -1.79 -18.74 -9.04
C SER A 149 -3.11 -18.97 -9.77
N ASP A 150 -3.06 -19.65 -10.92
CA ASP A 150 -4.27 -20.06 -11.65
C ASP A 150 -5.21 -20.93 -10.79
N ALA A 151 -4.63 -21.77 -9.93
CA ALA A 151 -5.38 -22.56 -8.96
C ALA A 151 -6.11 -21.70 -7.92
N ASP A 152 -5.49 -20.61 -7.47
CA ASP A 152 -6.14 -19.66 -6.55
C ASP A 152 -7.30 -18.96 -7.24
N HIS A 153 -7.12 -18.52 -8.49
CA HIS A 153 -8.19 -17.93 -9.29
C HIS A 153 -9.39 -18.87 -9.46
N ALA A 154 -9.13 -20.15 -9.76
CA ALA A 154 -10.17 -21.17 -9.82
C ALA A 154 -10.89 -21.34 -8.48
N ALA A 155 -10.15 -21.38 -7.36
CA ALA A 155 -10.73 -21.48 -6.03
C ALA A 155 -11.63 -20.27 -5.68
N PHE A 156 -11.22 -19.05 -6.04
CA PHE A 156 -12.07 -17.85 -5.87
C PHE A 156 -13.35 -17.93 -6.70
N ALA A 157 -13.26 -18.40 -7.94
CA ALA A 157 -14.42 -18.58 -8.81
C ALA A 157 -15.40 -19.62 -8.25
N ASP A 158 -14.89 -20.76 -7.77
CA ASP A 158 -15.71 -21.81 -7.16
C ASP A 158 -16.42 -21.35 -5.89
N VAL A 159 -15.71 -20.63 -5.02
CA VAL A 159 -16.29 -20.03 -3.80
C VAL A 159 -17.38 -19.02 -4.18
N GLN A 160 -17.11 -18.16 -5.17
CA GLN A 160 -18.07 -17.16 -5.62
C GLN A 160 -19.32 -17.81 -6.22
N ALA A 161 -19.17 -18.83 -7.07
CA ALA A 161 -20.30 -19.55 -7.68
C ALA A 161 -21.20 -20.21 -6.61
N LYS A 162 -20.59 -20.82 -5.59
CA LYS A 162 -21.32 -21.39 -4.44
C LYS A 162 -22.10 -20.31 -3.69
N ALA A 163 -21.46 -19.20 -3.35
CA ALA A 163 -22.10 -18.11 -2.63
C ALA A 163 -23.22 -17.44 -3.47
N ASP A 164 -22.98 -17.20 -4.76
CA ASP A 164 -23.97 -16.61 -5.66
C ASP A 164 -25.26 -17.45 -5.73
N SER A 165 -25.14 -18.78 -5.67
CA SER A 165 -26.33 -19.65 -5.61
C SER A 165 -27.22 -19.35 -4.41
N ILE A 166 -26.65 -19.05 -3.25
CA ILE A 166 -27.37 -18.77 -2.00
C ILE A 166 -27.86 -17.33 -1.96
N TYR A 167 -27.00 -16.39 -2.33
CA TYR A 167 -27.36 -14.98 -2.39
C TYR A 167 -28.50 -14.73 -3.38
N SER A 168 -28.53 -15.46 -4.50
CA SER A 168 -29.61 -15.38 -5.48
C SER A 168 -30.98 -15.77 -4.91
N ALA A 169 -31.03 -16.71 -3.95
CA ALA A 169 -32.26 -17.09 -3.26
C ALA A 169 -32.84 -15.94 -2.41
N PHE A 170 -31.99 -14.99 -2.01
CA PHE A 170 -32.37 -13.76 -1.32
C PHE A 170 -32.48 -12.54 -2.27
N GLY A 171 -32.37 -12.74 -3.58
CA GLY A 171 -32.38 -11.65 -4.58
C GLY A 171 -31.15 -10.74 -4.49
N LYS A 172 -30.04 -11.25 -3.97
CA LYS A 172 -28.76 -10.54 -3.82
C LYS A 172 -27.67 -11.22 -4.66
N GLN A 173 -26.53 -10.56 -4.76
CA GLN A 173 -25.32 -11.10 -5.38
C GLN A 173 -24.21 -11.22 -4.34
N ALA A 174 -23.38 -12.26 -4.42
CA ALA A 174 -22.20 -12.38 -3.59
C ALA A 174 -21.18 -11.29 -4.00
N SER A 175 -20.60 -10.62 -3.01
CA SER A 175 -19.55 -9.64 -3.25
C SER A 175 -18.29 -10.30 -3.83
N ARG A 176 -17.61 -9.65 -4.76
CA ARG A 176 -16.36 -10.14 -5.36
C ARG A 176 -15.21 -10.18 -4.35
N ALA A 177 -14.19 -11.00 -4.64
CA ALA A 177 -12.95 -11.05 -3.87
C ALA A 177 -12.21 -9.71 -3.90
N LEU A 178 -11.58 -9.34 -2.79
CA LEU A 178 -10.78 -8.13 -2.67
C LEU A 178 -9.33 -8.39 -3.12
N ASN A 179 -8.63 -7.33 -3.54
CA ASN A 179 -7.23 -7.44 -3.95
C ASN A 179 -6.35 -7.86 -2.76
N GLY A 180 -5.57 -8.92 -2.92
CA GLY A 180 -4.73 -9.47 -1.85
C GLY A 180 -5.50 -10.19 -0.74
N GLU A 181 -6.79 -10.45 -0.92
CA GLU A 181 -7.58 -11.28 0.00
C GLU A 181 -7.15 -12.75 -0.13
N ASP A 182 -7.08 -13.45 0.99
CA ASP A 182 -6.90 -14.91 1.01
C ASP A 182 -8.23 -15.63 0.77
N VAL A 183 -8.19 -16.85 0.22
CA VAL A 183 -9.39 -17.64 -0.09
C VAL A 183 -10.22 -17.91 1.16
N LEU A 184 -9.59 -18.21 2.30
CA LEU A 184 -10.31 -18.45 3.56
C LEU A 184 -10.96 -17.17 4.10
N ALA A 185 -10.24 -16.04 4.01
CA ALA A 185 -10.77 -14.73 4.40
C ALA A 185 -12.00 -14.36 3.55
N TYR A 186 -11.92 -14.61 2.24
CA TYR A 186 -13.03 -14.40 1.32
C TYR A 186 -14.27 -15.23 1.65
N ARG A 187 -14.09 -16.53 1.89
CA ARG A 187 -15.19 -17.42 2.32
C ARG A 187 -15.85 -16.94 3.61
N LYS A 188 -15.06 -16.57 4.62
CA LYS A 188 -15.54 -16.02 5.90
C LYS A 188 -16.36 -14.75 5.70
N ARG A 189 -15.89 -13.84 4.84
CA ARG A 189 -16.58 -12.59 4.52
C ARG A 189 -17.91 -12.83 3.82
N LEU A 190 -18.00 -13.82 2.94
CA LEU A 190 -19.25 -14.21 2.25
C LEU A 190 -20.26 -14.89 3.17
N ALA A 191 -19.79 -15.70 4.12
CA ALA A 191 -20.63 -16.38 5.11
C ALA A 191 -21.17 -15.43 6.19
N ALA A 192 -20.46 -14.34 6.50
CA ALA A 192 -20.82 -13.44 7.60
C ALA A 192 -22.22 -12.81 7.50
N PRO A 193 -22.72 -12.34 6.33
CA PRO A 193 -24.09 -11.86 6.20
C PRO A 193 -25.14 -12.97 6.27
N MET A 194 -24.78 -14.20 5.90
CA MET A 194 -25.70 -15.34 5.87
C MET A 194 -25.86 -15.99 7.25
N LYS A 195 -24.87 -15.81 8.14
CA LYS A 195 -24.87 -16.43 9.49
C LYS A 195 -26.06 -16.03 10.35
N SER A 196 -26.70 -14.88 10.10
CA SER A 196 -27.90 -14.46 10.83
C SER A 196 -29.08 -15.41 10.66
N HIS A 197 -29.08 -16.22 9.61
CA HIS A 197 -30.09 -17.25 9.37
C HIS A 197 -29.82 -18.55 10.13
N SER A 198 -28.60 -18.75 10.65
CA SER A 198 -28.23 -19.94 11.41
C SER A 198 -28.37 -19.71 12.91
N ALA A 199 -29.18 -20.54 13.58
CA ALA A 199 -29.33 -20.46 15.03
C ALA A 199 -28.06 -20.84 15.79
N ALA A 200 -27.25 -21.76 15.24
CA ALA A 200 -26.03 -22.25 15.86
C ALA A 200 -24.85 -21.29 15.70
N TRP A 201 -24.79 -20.55 14.59
CA TRP A 201 -23.61 -19.77 14.19
C TRP A 201 -23.81 -18.25 14.20
N LYS A 202 -25.03 -17.75 14.42
CA LYS A 202 -25.32 -16.29 14.41
C LYS A 202 -24.44 -15.48 15.38
N ASP A 203 -24.18 -16.03 16.57
CA ASP A 203 -23.45 -15.36 17.64
C ASP A 203 -21.94 -15.68 17.61
N VAL A 204 -21.51 -16.57 16.71
CA VAL A 204 -20.10 -16.98 16.58
C VAL A 204 -19.34 -15.98 15.70
N ASP A 205 -18.10 -15.68 16.10
CA ASP A 205 -17.16 -14.87 15.34
C ASP A 205 -16.38 -15.73 14.34
N LEU A 206 -16.83 -15.73 13.08
CA LEU A 206 -16.23 -16.54 12.00
C LEU A 206 -14.77 -16.18 11.71
N SER A 207 -14.33 -14.96 12.04
CA SER A 207 -12.95 -14.52 11.79
C SER A 207 -11.94 -15.35 12.59
N LYS A 208 -12.31 -15.75 13.81
CA LYS A 208 -11.45 -16.46 14.77
C LYS A 208 -11.42 -17.98 14.58
N LEU A 209 -12.29 -18.53 13.75
CA LEU A 209 -12.33 -19.97 13.50
C LEU A 209 -11.12 -20.42 12.67
N ASP A 210 -10.56 -21.59 12.98
CA ASP A 210 -9.59 -22.23 12.10
C ASP A 210 -10.27 -22.72 10.81
N ALA A 211 -9.46 -23.07 9.80
CA ALA A 211 -9.96 -23.46 8.48
C ALA A 211 -10.89 -24.69 8.52
N SER A 212 -10.57 -25.68 9.35
CA SER A 212 -11.29 -26.96 9.41
C SER A 212 -12.65 -26.82 10.10
N VAL A 213 -12.71 -26.03 11.18
CA VAL A 213 -13.98 -25.73 11.85
C VAL A 213 -14.82 -24.79 10.99
N PHE A 214 -14.19 -23.84 10.30
CA PHE A 214 -14.88 -22.94 9.40
C PHE A 214 -15.53 -23.69 8.22
N GLU A 215 -14.93 -24.76 7.70
CA GLU A 215 -15.54 -25.59 6.65
C GLU A 215 -16.89 -26.19 7.07
N ILE A 216 -16.97 -26.70 8.29
CA ILE A 216 -18.21 -27.25 8.86
C ILE A 216 -19.22 -26.11 9.09
N ALA A 217 -18.75 -24.99 9.63
CA ALA A 217 -19.57 -23.82 9.89
C ALA A 217 -20.16 -23.23 8.59
N GLU A 218 -19.36 -23.10 7.53
CA GLU A 218 -19.78 -22.57 6.24
C GLU A 218 -20.89 -23.44 5.63
N ALA A 219 -20.70 -24.76 5.62
CA ALA A 219 -21.72 -25.68 5.12
C ALA A 219 -23.04 -25.57 5.90
N ALA A 220 -22.97 -25.50 7.23
CA ALA A 220 -24.15 -25.34 8.08
C ALA A 220 -24.84 -23.98 7.87
N ILE A 221 -24.09 -22.88 7.85
CA ILE A 221 -24.62 -21.53 7.63
C ILE A 221 -25.32 -21.43 6.28
N TYR A 222 -24.72 -21.98 5.23
CA TYR A 222 -25.30 -21.95 3.89
C TYR A 222 -26.54 -22.83 3.75
N ALA A 223 -26.56 -24.00 4.39
CA ALA A 223 -27.76 -24.83 4.47
C ALA A 223 -28.89 -24.10 5.21
N ASP A 224 -28.62 -23.56 6.40
CA ASP A 224 -29.59 -22.80 7.19
C ASP A 224 -30.11 -21.55 6.45
N ALA A 225 -29.23 -20.85 5.74
CA ALA A 225 -29.60 -19.70 4.93
C ALA A 225 -30.49 -20.10 3.75
N MET A 226 -30.18 -21.17 3.04
CA MET A 226 -31.05 -21.69 1.98
C MET A 226 -32.40 -22.14 2.53
N ASP A 227 -32.42 -22.83 3.67
CA ASP A 227 -33.66 -23.23 4.33
C ASP A 227 -34.50 -22.02 4.74
N ALA A 228 -33.86 -20.96 5.26
CA ALA A 228 -34.52 -19.70 5.59
C ALA A 228 -35.04 -18.97 4.33
N ALA A 229 -34.35 -19.06 3.19
CA ALA A 229 -34.82 -18.50 1.93
C ALA A 229 -36.06 -19.23 1.37
N ILE A 230 -36.09 -20.57 1.52
CA ILE A 230 -37.21 -21.42 1.12
C ILE A 230 -38.39 -21.27 2.10
N ARG A 231 -38.11 -21.18 3.40
CA ARG A 231 -39.08 -21.09 4.50
C ARG A 231 -38.87 -19.81 5.31
N PRO A 232 -39.16 -18.62 4.74
CA PRO A 232 -39.02 -17.38 5.47
C PRO A 232 -39.94 -17.41 6.68
N VAL A 233 -39.37 -17.31 7.88
CA VAL A 233 -40.05 -17.39 9.19
C VAL A 233 -41.09 -16.25 9.39
N GLY A 234 -41.19 -15.32 8.42
CA GLY A 234 -42.20 -14.26 8.37
C GLY A 234 -43.26 -14.42 7.28
N ALA A 235 -43.33 -15.55 6.56
CA ALA A 235 -44.50 -15.85 5.73
C ALA A 235 -45.68 -16.08 6.68
N ALA A 236 -46.73 -15.26 6.53
CA ALA A 236 -47.94 -15.36 7.35
C ALA A 236 -48.39 -16.83 7.47
N GLU A 237 -48.68 -17.28 8.68
CA GLU A 237 -49.31 -18.58 8.92
C GLU A 237 -50.57 -18.68 8.04
N GLY A 238 -50.49 -19.41 6.92
CA GLY A 238 -51.64 -19.70 6.05
C GLY A 238 -51.55 -19.27 4.58
N GLY A 239 -50.36 -19.10 3.98
CA GLY A 239 -50.25 -18.81 2.54
C GLY A 239 -49.38 -19.81 1.78
N LEU A 240 -49.85 -20.26 0.60
CA LEU A 240 -48.96 -20.91 -0.37
C LEU A 240 -48.11 -19.87 -1.10
N ARG A 241 -46.80 -20.09 -1.13
CA ARG A 241 -45.87 -19.29 -1.94
C ARG A 241 -45.44 -20.04 -3.18
N ALA A 242 -45.60 -19.40 -4.34
CA ALA A 242 -45.03 -19.86 -5.60
C ALA A 242 -43.52 -19.58 -5.66
N VAL A 243 -42.73 -20.61 -5.94
CA VAL A 243 -41.29 -20.51 -6.24
C VAL A 243 -41.09 -20.97 -7.67
N THR A 244 -40.74 -20.04 -8.55
CA THR A 244 -40.45 -20.34 -9.96
C THR A 244 -38.95 -20.58 -10.13
N LYS A 245 -38.60 -21.78 -10.60
CA LYS A 245 -37.23 -22.15 -10.98
C LYS A 245 -37.15 -22.35 -12.49
N ASP A 246 -36.15 -21.77 -13.12
CA ASP A 246 -35.82 -22.07 -14.52
C ASP A 246 -34.98 -23.35 -14.56
N THR A 247 -35.36 -24.32 -15.40
CA THR A 247 -34.70 -25.63 -15.49
C THR A 247 -33.56 -25.65 -16.52
N GLY A 248 -33.16 -24.49 -17.06
CA GLY A 248 -32.01 -24.35 -17.95
C GLY A 248 -32.30 -24.77 -19.40
N THR A 249 -33.34 -25.57 -19.64
CA THR A 249 -33.93 -25.84 -20.96
C THR A 249 -35.02 -24.84 -21.35
N GLY A 250 -35.17 -23.72 -20.61
CA GLY A 250 -36.17 -22.67 -20.85
C GLY A 250 -37.55 -22.96 -20.25
N HIS A 251 -37.72 -24.08 -19.55
CA HIS A 251 -38.94 -24.38 -18.83
C HIS A 251 -38.91 -23.76 -17.42
N ARG A 252 -39.96 -23.00 -17.11
CA ARG A 252 -40.20 -22.47 -15.77
C ARG A 252 -41.08 -23.44 -14.98
N VAL A 253 -40.52 -24.05 -13.95
CA VAL A 253 -41.26 -24.90 -13.01
C VAL A 253 -41.63 -24.05 -11.79
N THR A 254 -42.93 -23.88 -11.55
CA THR A 254 -43.43 -23.18 -10.35
C THR A 254 -43.84 -24.21 -9.30
N THR A 255 -43.12 -24.26 -8.19
CA THR A 255 -43.41 -25.13 -7.05
C THR A 255 -44.04 -24.31 -5.94
N PHE A 256 -45.17 -24.76 -5.40
CA PHE A 256 -45.85 -24.08 -4.30
C PHE A 256 -45.44 -24.71 -2.97
N TYR A 257 -44.99 -23.89 -2.02
CA TYR A 257 -44.64 -24.30 -0.67
C TYR A 257 -45.62 -23.66 0.32
N GLY A 258 -46.17 -24.46 1.24
CA GLY A 258 -47.20 -24.03 2.22
C GLY A 258 -48.03 -25.21 2.70
N LYS A 259 -49.09 -24.95 3.47
CA LYS A 259 -50.06 -25.99 3.84
C LYS A 259 -51.01 -26.20 2.66
N PRO A 260 -51.21 -27.43 2.15
CA PRO A 260 -52.20 -27.68 1.10
C PRO A 260 -53.63 -27.27 1.50
N SER A 261 -53.92 -27.21 2.81
CA SER A 261 -55.19 -26.70 3.33
C SER A 261 -55.51 -25.29 2.86
N ASP A 262 -54.50 -24.44 2.64
CA ASP A 262 -54.72 -23.01 2.44
C ASP A 262 -55.37 -22.71 1.08
N TRP A 263 -55.10 -23.51 0.03
CA TRP A 263 -55.85 -23.43 -1.22
C TRP A 263 -57.05 -24.38 -1.25
N MET A 264 -57.00 -25.51 -0.53
CA MET A 264 -58.09 -26.47 -0.49
C MET A 264 -59.29 -25.99 0.33
N ASP A 265 -59.08 -25.10 1.31
CA ASP A 265 -60.16 -24.57 2.15
C ASP A 265 -61.15 -23.73 1.35
N ASP A 266 -60.72 -23.08 0.26
CA ASP A 266 -61.61 -22.41 -0.71
C ASP A 266 -62.53 -23.39 -1.44
N PHE A 267 -62.13 -24.66 -1.57
CA PHE A 267 -62.91 -25.73 -2.19
C PHE A 267 -63.64 -26.62 -1.18
N ARG A 268 -63.43 -26.42 0.14
CA ARG A 268 -64.02 -27.26 1.18
C ARG A 268 -65.44 -26.79 1.48
N ALA A 269 -66.39 -27.73 1.52
CA ALA A 269 -67.77 -27.42 1.89
C ALA A 269 -67.85 -26.79 3.30
N PRO A 270 -68.76 -25.81 3.54
CA PRO A 270 -68.90 -25.15 4.83
C PRO A 270 -69.06 -26.15 5.98
N ARG A 271 -68.22 -26.04 7.02
CA ARG A 271 -68.30 -26.93 8.19
C ARG A 271 -69.59 -26.61 8.96
N MET A 272 -70.58 -27.49 8.90
CA MET A 272 -71.79 -27.37 9.73
C MET A 272 -71.42 -27.50 11.21
N LYS A 273 -71.67 -26.44 11.98
CA LYS A 273 -71.53 -26.45 13.45
C LYS A 273 -72.82 -27.01 14.04
N ALA A 274 -72.80 -28.26 14.50
CA ALA A 274 -73.90 -28.81 15.28
C ALA A 274 -73.86 -28.23 16.71
N GLN A 275 -74.83 -27.38 17.06
CA GLN A 275 -75.06 -26.99 18.45
C GLN A 275 -75.78 -28.13 19.16
N LEU A 276 -75.02 -28.94 19.90
CA LEU A 276 -75.59 -29.91 20.83
C LEU A 276 -76.22 -29.17 22.01
N ARG A 277 -77.56 -29.05 22.00
CA ARG A 277 -78.33 -28.67 23.19
C ARG A 277 -78.20 -29.78 24.22
N ARG A 278 -77.38 -29.58 25.25
CA ARG A 278 -77.39 -30.40 26.47
C ARG A 278 -78.60 -30.00 27.29
N SER A 279 -79.59 -30.88 27.46
CA SER A 279 -80.64 -30.68 28.47
C SER A 279 -80.04 -30.85 29.86
N HIS A 280 -80.44 -29.97 30.77
CA HIS A 280 -80.25 -30.11 32.21
C HIS A 280 -81.04 -31.29 32.77
#